data_AF-A0A6M0CAP5-F1
#
_entry.id   AF-A0A6M0CAP5-F1
#
_cell.length_a   1.000
_cell.length_b   1.000
_cell.length_c   1.000
_cell.angle_alpha   90.00
_cell.angle_beta   90.00
_cell.angle_gamma   90.00
#
_symmetry.space_group_name_H-M   'P 1'
#
loop_
_entity.id
_entity.type
_entity.pdbx_description
1 polymer ?
#
loop_
_entity_poly.entity_id
_entity_poly.type
_entity_poly.pdbx_seq_one_letter_code
_entity_poly.pdbx_strand_id
1 'polypeptide(L)' 'SLLEEQKVAVIPGVAFGAGATIRISYATDLPTIEKGMLRLEKFLASR' A
#
# COMPACT_ATOMS: atom_id res chain seq x y z
N SER A 1 -8.80 7.62 -0.54
CA SER A 1 -8.13 6.40 -0.03
C SER A 1 -6.78 6.19 -0.73
N LEU A 2 -5.87 5.37 -0.18
CA LEU A 2 -4.58 5.07 -0.82
C LEU A 2 -4.72 4.62 -2.30
N LEU A 3 -5.75 3.82 -2.59
CA LEU A 3 -6.05 3.36 -3.96
C LEU A 3 -6.49 4.51 -4.87
N GLU A 4 -7.42 5.33 -4.44
CA GLU A 4 -7.97 6.42 -5.28
C GLU A 4 -6.94 7.52 -5.54
N GLU A 5 -6.19 7.90 -4.49
CA GLU A 5 -5.27 9.04 -4.50
C GLU A 5 -3.93 8.68 -5.14
N GLN A 6 -3.37 7.51 -4.79
CA GLN A 6 -2.02 7.12 -5.23
C GLN A 6 -2.00 5.95 -6.22
N LYS A 7 -3.15 5.35 -6.54
CA LYS A 7 -3.23 4.16 -7.41
C LYS A 7 -2.39 3.00 -6.88
N VAL A 8 -2.43 2.77 -5.56
CA VAL A 8 -1.80 1.62 -4.89
C VAL A 8 -2.89 0.75 -4.28
N ALA A 9 -3.03 -0.48 -4.79
CA ALA A 9 -3.96 -1.46 -4.27
C ALA A 9 -3.32 -2.26 -3.12
N VAL A 10 -4.01 -2.36 -2.00
CA VAL A 10 -3.59 -3.13 -0.81
C VAL A 10 -4.77 -3.93 -0.29
N ILE A 11 -4.50 -4.96 0.50
CA ILE A 11 -5.55 -5.73 1.16
C ILE A 11 -5.66 -5.27 2.61
N PRO A 12 -6.82 -4.79 3.07
CA PRO A 12 -7.04 -4.44 4.47
C PRO A 12 -6.84 -5.65 5.39
N GLY A 13 -6.14 -5.46 6.51
CA GLY A 13 -5.83 -6.51 7.48
C GLY A 13 -7.06 -7.06 8.22
N VAL A 14 -8.20 -6.35 8.17
CA VAL A 14 -9.49 -6.84 8.70
C VAL A 14 -9.90 -8.19 8.10
N ALA A 15 -9.52 -8.48 6.85
CA ALA A 15 -9.75 -9.77 6.20
C ALA A 15 -8.96 -10.93 6.85
N PHE A 16 -7.98 -10.62 7.70
CA PHE A 16 -7.11 -11.57 8.40
C PHE A 16 -7.19 -11.43 9.93
N GLY A 17 -8.19 -10.73 10.47
CA GLY A 17 -8.32 -10.50 11.92
C GLY A 17 -7.33 -9.46 12.48
N ALA A 18 -6.65 -8.69 11.64
CA ALA A 18 -5.67 -7.67 12.04
C ALA A 18 -6.11 -6.28 11.55
N GLY A 19 -7.13 -5.69 12.16
CA GLY A 19 -7.80 -4.48 11.65
C GLY A 19 -6.92 -3.22 11.54
N ALA A 20 -5.81 -3.14 12.27
CA ALA A 20 -4.88 -2.01 12.24
C ALA A 20 -3.77 -2.13 11.18
N THR A 21 -3.79 -3.19 10.36
CA THR A 21 -2.72 -3.46 9.38
C THR A 21 -3.25 -3.51 7.95
N ILE A 22 -2.32 -3.50 7.01
CA ILE A 22 -2.56 -3.78 5.60
C ILE A 22 -1.56 -4.84 5.13
N ARG A 23 -1.92 -5.60 4.10
CA ARG A 23 -1.04 -6.59 3.46
C ARG A 23 -0.57 -6.08 2.10
N ILE A 24 0.74 -6.14 1.87
CA ILE A 24 1.40 -5.83 0.61
C ILE A 24 1.99 -7.12 0.03
N SER A 25 1.74 -7.38 -1.25
CA SER A 25 2.44 -8.45 -1.98
C SER A 25 3.75 -7.91 -2.53
N TYR A 26 4.84 -8.62 -2.32
CA TYR A 26 6.16 -8.33 -2.88
C TYR A 26 6.56 -9.30 -3.99
N ALA A 27 5.65 -10.20 -4.41
CA ALA A 27 5.89 -11.15 -5.50
C ALA A 27 5.74 -10.47 -6.88
N THR A 28 6.59 -9.49 -7.15
CA THR A 28 6.67 -8.70 -8.39
C THR A 28 8.10 -8.16 -8.55
N ASP A 29 8.36 -7.40 -9.61
CA ASP A 29 9.69 -6.81 -9.84
C ASP A 29 10.01 -5.66 -8.87
N LEU A 30 11.31 -5.44 -8.66
CA LEU A 30 11.80 -4.40 -7.75
C LEU A 30 11.34 -2.98 -8.14
N PRO A 31 11.36 -2.57 -9.42
CA PRO A 31 10.83 -1.26 -9.83
C PRO A 31 9.36 -1.02 -9.45
N THR A 32 8.52 -2.06 -9.54
CA THR A 32 7.11 -1.99 -9.14
C THR A 32 6.98 -1.79 -7.64
N ILE A 33 7.79 -2.49 -6.84
CA ILE A 33 7.84 -2.32 -5.39
C ILE A 33 8.28 -0.89 -5.03
N GLU A 34 9.40 -0.43 -5.56
CA GLU A 34 9.95 0.91 -5.28
C GLU A 34 8.93 2.01 -5.61
N LYS A 35 8.28 1.93 -6.77
CA LYS A 35 7.22 2.86 -7.18
C LYS A 35 6.02 2.84 -6.23
N GLY A 36 5.62 1.66 -5.76
CA GLY A 36 4.56 1.50 -4.77
C GLY A 36 4.91 2.13 -3.43
N MET A 37 6.13 1.94 -2.95
CA MET A 37 6.61 2.50 -1.68
C MET A 37 6.72 4.03 -1.74
N LEU A 38 7.25 4.60 -2.82
CA LEU A 38 7.30 6.06 -3.04
C LEU A 38 5.90 6.70 -3.01
N ARG A 39 4.90 6.01 -3.56
CA ARG A 39 3.50 6.45 -3.53
C ARG A 39 2.90 6.38 -2.12
N LEU A 40 3.22 5.33 -1.37
CA LEU A 40 2.80 5.18 0.02
C LEU A 40 3.40 6.28 0.90
N GLU A 41 4.69 6.56 0.76
CA GLU A 41 5.37 7.65 1.48
C GLU A 41 4.68 9.00 1.22
N LYS A 42 4.39 9.33 -0.04
CA LYS A 42 3.67 10.57 -0.39
C LYS A 42 2.29 10.68 0.25
N PHE A 43 1.55 9.58 0.33
CA PHE A 43 0.23 9.55 0.97
C PHE A 43 0.31 9.79 2.48
N LEU A 44 1.34 9.27 3.14
CA LEU A 44 1.56 9.46 4.57
C LEU A 44 2.01 10.90 4.87
N ALA A 45 2.85 11.49 4.01
CA ALA A 45 3.32 12.87 4.18
C ALA A 45 2.25 13.94 3.88
N SER A 46 1.16 13.59 3.17
CA SER A 46 0.05 14.50 2.90
C SER A 46 -1.01 14.54 4.00
N ARG A 47 -0.72 13.98 5.17
CA ARG A 47 -1.60 13.92 6.35
C ARG A 47 -0.85 14.36 7.60
#